data_AF-A0A512RQM6-F1
#
_entry.id   AF-A0A512RQM6-F1
#
_cell.length_a   1.000
_cell.length_b   1.000
_cell.length_c   1.000
_cell.angle_alpha   90.00
_cell.angle_beta   90.00
_cell.angle_gamma   90.00
#
_symmetry.space_group_name_H-M   'P 1'
#
loop_
_entity.id
_entity.type
_entity.pdbx_description
1 polymer ?
#
loop_
_entity_poly.entity_id
_entity_poly.type
_entity_poly.pdbx_seq_one_letter_code
_entity_poly.pdbx_strand_id
1 'polypeptide(L)'
;MLLALNSSYAQSSRFLPGTWEGIHKIDHIKDSAYISITIEQVTGRTFSGTSYGHFFQNPQHNYYRGRITGKIDGDRITIDILPISDKKLADYPGFYWCTGRSVLTLQIENGAYVMAARQDPDGCLTGAMRLRKKVAPAEKPESRRNILAQTIHLTSPQFRVALYDNGTIDGDTVSVYFNGQLVADRQPLTANPFVIDLVASDTADNELIMYAENEGRVPPNTALMIIYADDKTYRVKLNAGNRTNAMVRFLRKKNP
;
A
#
# COMPACT_ATOMS: atom_id res chain seq x y z
N MET A 1 38.82 28.06 1.05
CA MET A 1 37.68 27.69 0.18
C MET A 1 37.60 26.16 0.16
N LEU A 2 36.91 25.55 1.15
CA LEU A 2 36.71 24.09 1.19
C LEU A 2 35.55 23.76 0.23
N LEU A 3 35.84 23.02 -0.84
CA LEU A 3 34.81 22.42 -1.68
C LEU A 3 34.11 21.31 -0.90
N ALA A 4 32.88 21.58 -0.47
CA ALA A 4 31.95 20.54 -0.06
C ALA A 4 31.56 19.73 -1.32
N LEU A 5 32.27 18.63 -1.56
CA LEU A 5 31.79 17.57 -2.43
C LEU A 5 30.57 16.92 -1.75
N ASN A 6 29.40 17.52 -1.95
CA ASN A 6 28.12 16.83 -1.77
C ASN A 6 28.03 15.74 -2.83
N SER A 7 28.76 14.63 -2.63
CA SER A 7 28.66 13.47 -3.50
C SER A 7 27.21 12.96 -3.43
N SER A 8 26.62 12.69 -4.59
CA SER A 8 25.27 12.13 -4.71
C SER A 8 25.07 10.91 -3.81
N TYR A 9 26.12 10.11 -3.62
CA TYR A 9 26.18 9.02 -2.67
C TYR A 9 25.88 9.43 -1.21
N ALA A 10 26.51 10.49 -0.69
CA ALA A 10 26.31 10.92 0.70
C ALA A 10 24.88 11.42 0.95
N GLN A 11 24.25 11.96 -0.09
CA GLN A 11 22.84 12.32 -0.07
C GLN A 11 21.97 11.06 -0.06
N SER A 12 22.15 10.14 -1.00
CA SER A 12 21.38 8.90 -1.08
C SER A 12 21.51 8.05 0.19
N SER A 13 22.72 7.83 0.72
CA SER A 13 22.94 7.00 1.92
C SER A 13 22.28 7.57 3.17
N ARG A 14 22.16 8.90 3.28
CA ARG A 14 21.42 9.56 4.36
C ARG A 14 19.91 9.34 4.26
N PHE A 15 19.36 9.31 3.05
CA PHE A 15 17.91 9.21 2.83
C PHE A 15 17.42 7.79 2.57
N LEU A 16 18.32 6.83 2.38
CA LEU A 16 17.94 5.44 2.10
C LEU A 16 17.34 4.67 3.31
N PRO A 17 17.79 4.85 4.56
CA PRO A 17 17.23 4.14 5.71
C PRO A 17 15.72 4.33 5.87
N GLY A 18 15.05 3.27 6.37
CA GLY A 18 13.61 3.24 6.61
C GLY A 18 12.85 2.29 5.68
N THR A 19 11.52 2.32 5.79
CA THR A 19 10.64 1.48 4.96
C THR A 19 10.30 2.18 3.66
N TRP A 20 10.23 1.40 2.58
CA TRP A 20 9.84 1.79 1.24
C TRP A 20 8.75 0.82 0.79
N GLU A 21 7.61 1.34 0.35
CA GLU A 21 6.47 0.51 0.00
C GLU A 21 5.82 0.96 -1.30
N GLY A 22 5.23 0.02 -2.03
CA GLY A 22 4.50 0.31 -3.24
C GLY A 22 4.19 -0.92 -4.07
N ILE A 23 3.98 -0.68 -5.36
CA ILE A 23 3.45 -1.69 -6.28
C ILE A 23 4.57 -2.19 -7.19
N HIS A 24 4.63 -3.51 -7.33
CA HIS A 24 5.36 -4.19 -8.38
C HIS A 24 4.34 -4.79 -9.34
N LYS A 25 4.23 -4.15 -10.51
CA LYS A 25 3.42 -4.65 -11.59
C LYS A 25 4.21 -5.75 -12.29
N ILE A 26 3.80 -6.99 -12.12
CA ILE A 26 4.45 -8.15 -12.71
C ILE A 26 3.76 -8.45 -14.04
N ASP A 27 4.52 -8.49 -15.12
CA ASP A 27 3.95 -8.81 -16.43
C ASP A 27 3.33 -10.20 -16.43
N HIS A 28 2.22 -10.34 -17.16
CA HIS A 28 1.42 -11.57 -17.27
C HIS A 28 0.73 -12.02 -15.97
N ILE A 29 0.95 -11.35 -14.84
CA ILE A 29 0.18 -11.54 -13.61
C ILE A 29 -0.77 -10.37 -13.45
N LYS A 30 -2.07 -10.63 -13.67
CA LYS A 30 -3.13 -9.62 -13.54
C LYS A 30 -3.16 -8.99 -12.14
N ASP A 31 -2.80 -9.78 -11.15
CA ASP A 31 -2.74 -9.39 -9.75
C ASP A 31 -1.35 -8.85 -9.41
N SER A 32 -1.20 -7.53 -9.46
CA SER A 32 0.06 -6.88 -9.09
C SER A 32 0.46 -7.24 -7.66
N ALA A 33 1.74 -7.10 -7.33
CA ALA A 33 2.23 -7.35 -5.98
C ALA A 33 2.38 -6.04 -5.20
N TYR A 34 1.96 -6.06 -3.94
CA TYR A 34 2.47 -5.13 -2.95
C TYR A 34 3.88 -5.56 -2.55
N ILE A 35 4.80 -4.60 -2.45
CA ILE A 35 6.16 -4.81 -1.97
C ILE A 35 6.51 -3.77 -0.91
N SER A 36 7.11 -4.23 0.17
CA SER A 36 7.71 -3.44 1.22
C SER A 36 9.17 -3.84 1.38
N ILE A 37 10.06 -2.85 1.47
CA ILE A 37 11.48 -2.99 1.69
C ILE A 37 11.85 -2.11 2.88
N THR A 38 12.38 -2.70 3.95
CA THR A 38 12.88 -1.96 5.10
C THR A 38 14.39 -2.01 5.13
N ILE A 39 15.02 -0.85 4.98
CA ILE A 39 16.47 -0.69 5.01
C ILE A 39 16.86 -0.32 6.44
N GLU A 40 17.49 -1.27 7.12
CA GLU A 40 17.72 -1.25 8.57
C GLU A 40 19.11 -0.72 8.90
N GLN A 41 20.12 -1.10 8.11
CA GLN A 41 21.51 -0.72 8.32
C GLN A 41 22.12 -0.24 7.01
N VAL A 42 22.83 0.89 7.05
CA VAL A 42 23.60 1.44 5.93
C VAL A 42 25.03 1.64 6.39
N THR A 43 25.98 0.98 5.73
CA THR A 43 27.41 1.03 6.06
C THR A 43 28.18 1.41 4.81
N GLY A 44 28.56 2.67 4.69
CA GLY A 44 29.19 3.15 3.48
C GLY A 44 28.25 2.99 2.27
N ARG A 45 28.75 2.36 1.20
CA ARG A 45 28.01 2.10 -0.04
C ARG A 45 27.16 0.84 -0.03
N THR A 46 26.99 0.19 1.12
CA THR A 46 26.18 -1.02 1.24
C THR A 46 25.10 -0.86 2.28
N PHE A 47 24.06 -1.68 2.17
CA PHE A 47 23.00 -1.74 3.16
C PHE A 47 22.46 -3.16 3.33
N SER A 48 21.74 -3.37 4.42
CA SER A 48 21.01 -4.58 4.72
C SER A 48 19.62 -4.26 5.28
N GLY A 49 18.74 -5.24 5.19
CA GLY A 49 17.41 -5.12 5.75
C GLY A 49 16.50 -6.28 5.42
N THR A 50 15.21 -5.99 5.32
CA THR A 50 14.15 -6.97 5.08
C THR A 50 13.26 -6.57 3.92
N SER A 51 12.63 -7.55 3.29
CA SER A 51 11.63 -7.36 2.24
C SER A 51 10.43 -8.26 2.51
N TYR A 52 9.25 -7.72 2.24
CA TYR A 52 7.99 -8.44 2.28
C TYR A 52 7.22 -8.13 0.99
N GLY A 53 6.59 -9.13 0.41
CA GLY A 53 5.66 -8.91 -0.70
C GLY A 53 4.50 -9.89 -0.68
N HIS A 54 3.38 -9.48 -1.25
CA HIS A 54 2.19 -10.30 -1.41
C HIS A 54 1.37 -9.86 -2.63
N PHE A 55 0.50 -10.74 -3.12
CA PHE A 55 -0.44 -10.41 -4.20
C PHE A 55 -1.76 -9.86 -3.66
N PHE A 56 -2.38 -8.90 -4.35
CA PHE A 56 -3.54 -8.18 -3.85
C PHE A 56 -4.78 -9.07 -3.67
N GLN A 57 -5.03 -10.03 -4.57
CA GLN A 57 -6.22 -10.87 -4.47
C GLN A 57 -6.12 -11.87 -3.30
N ASN A 58 -4.92 -12.30 -2.93
CA ASN A 58 -4.71 -13.42 -2.00
C ASN A 58 -3.49 -13.22 -1.05
N PRO A 59 -3.48 -12.17 -0.22
CA PRO A 59 -2.31 -11.75 0.56
C PRO A 59 -1.83 -12.79 1.60
N GLN A 60 -2.71 -13.66 2.08
CA GLN A 60 -2.42 -14.71 3.07
C GLN A 60 -1.97 -16.04 2.43
N HIS A 61 -2.07 -16.15 1.11
CA HIS A 61 -1.80 -17.38 0.36
C HIS A 61 -0.66 -17.22 -0.64
N ASN A 62 -0.36 -15.99 -1.05
CA ASN A 62 0.70 -15.66 -1.98
C ASN A 62 1.54 -14.52 -1.42
N TYR A 63 2.54 -14.87 -0.61
CA TYR A 63 3.43 -13.92 0.05
C TYR A 63 4.86 -14.46 0.17
N TYR A 64 5.81 -13.55 0.39
CA TYR A 64 7.16 -13.89 0.85
C TYR A 64 7.67 -12.91 1.90
N ARG A 65 8.58 -13.39 2.74
CA ARG A 65 9.43 -12.58 3.62
C ARG A 65 10.88 -12.98 3.39
N GLY A 66 11.74 -12.00 3.15
CA GLY A 66 13.14 -12.21 2.85
C GLY A 66 14.04 -11.19 3.52
N ARG A 67 15.31 -11.55 3.67
CA ARG A 67 16.37 -10.58 3.98
C ARG A 67 16.92 -10.01 2.68
N ILE A 68 17.40 -8.78 2.74
CA ILE A 68 18.04 -8.14 1.59
C ILE A 68 19.41 -7.62 1.95
N THR A 69 20.26 -7.55 0.94
CA THR A 69 21.45 -6.71 0.94
C THR A 69 21.39 -5.79 -0.26
N GLY A 70 22.21 -4.74 -0.27
CA GLY A 70 22.24 -3.86 -1.42
C GLY A 70 23.45 -2.96 -1.49
N LYS A 71 23.55 -2.26 -2.63
CA LYS A 71 24.62 -1.31 -2.96
C LYS A 71 24.03 0.03 -3.39
N ILE A 72 24.72 1.10 -3.01
CA ILE A 72 24.38 2.49 -3.31
C ILE A 72 25.45 3.06 -4.24
N ASP A 73 25.04 3.50 -5.42
CA ASP A 73 25.89 4.08 -6.45
C ASP A 73 25.21 5.35 -7.01
N GLY A 74 25.35 6.45 -6.28
CA GLY A 74 24.59 7.67 -6.57
C GLY A 74 23.09 7.47 -6.32
N ASP A 75 22.28 7.70 -7.35
CA ASP A 75 20.84 7.41 -7.37
C ASP A 75 20.53 5.93 -7.72
N ARG A 76 21.52 5.16 -8.16
CA ARG A 76 21.34 3.74 -8.50
C ARG A 76 21.41 2.87 -7.24
N ILE A 77 20.31 2.23 -6.91
CA ILE A 77 20.15 1.34 -5.76
C ILE A 77 20.02 -0.10 -6.25
N THR A 78 21.01 -0.93 -5.92
CA THR A 78 20.96 -2.37 -6.23
C THR A 78 20.50 -3.11 -4.99
N ILE A 79 19.49 -3.96 -5.11
CA ILE A 79 18.94 -4.80 -4.04
C ILE A 79 19.07 -6.26 -4.44
N ASP A 80 19.71 -7.05 -3.60
CA ASP A 80 19.79 -8.49 -3.71
C ASP A 80 18.87 -9.11 -2.65
N ILE A 81 17.82 -9.82 -3.09
CA ILE A 81 16.97 -10.60 -2.18
C ILE A 81 17.70 -11.90 -1.88
N LEU A 82 18.07 -12.09 -0.61
CA LEU A 82 18.68 -13.33 -0.14
C LEU A 82 17.67 -14.47 -0.23
N PRO A 83 18.11 -15.74 -0.28
CA PRO A 83 17.24 -16.90 -0.37
C PRO A 83 16.04 -16.82 0.59
N ILE A 84 14.84 -16.82 0.03
CA ILE A 84 13.59 -16.68 0.78
C ILE A 84 13.27 -18.03 1.44
N SER A 85 13.32 -18.06 2.77
CA SER A 85 12.93 -19.21 3.58
C SER A 85 11.47 -19.19 4.01
N ASP A 86 10.86 -18.01 4.14
CA ASP A 86 9.44 -17.84 4.50
C ASP A 86 8.65 -17.35 3.29
N LYS A 87 7.93 -18.26 2.65
CA LYS A 87 7.01 -17.95 1.55
C LYS A 87 5.85 -18.92 1.51
N LYS A 88 4.73 -18.43 0.99
CA LYS A 88 3.59 -19.24 0.58
C LYS A 88 3.23 -18.83 -0.84
N LEU A 89 3.03 -19.82 -1.71
CA LEU A 89 2.61 -19.60 -3.08
C LEU A 89 1.63 -20.70 -3.46
N ALA A 90 0.36 -20.48 -3.12
CA ALA A 90 -0.69 -21.47 -3.31
C ALA A 90 -1.38 -21.35 -4.68
N ASP A 91 -1.46 -20.15 -5.28
CA ASP A 91 -2.47 -19.87 -6.31
C ASP A 91 -1.96 -19.12 -7.56
N TYR A 92 -0.71 -19.33 -7.99
CA TYR A 92 -0.20 -18.71 -9.24
C TYR A 92 0.71 -19.66 -10.04
N PRO A 93 0.14 -20.47 -10.96
CA PRO A 93 0.90 -21.35 -11.82
C PRO A 93 1.93 -20.58 -12.67
N GLY A 94 3.17 -21.08 -12.72
CA GLY A 94 4.25 -20.48 -13.52
C GLY A 94 4.92 -19.25 -12.88
N PHE A 95 4.45 -18.80 -11.71
CA PHE A 95 5.15 -17.78 -10.93
C PHE A 95 6.04 -18.42 -9.86
N TYR A 96 7.13 -17.74 -9.52
CA TYR A 96 7.89 -18.00 -8.32
C TYR A 96 8.41 -16.67 -7.77
N TRP A 97 8.49 -16.56 -6.45
CA TRP A 97 9.20 -15.46 -5.82
C TRP A 97 10.68 -15.55 -6.17
N CYS A 98 11.15 -14.66 -7.04
CA CYS A 98 12.55 -14.65 -7.44
C CYS A 98 13.43 -14.11 -6.31
N THR A 99 14.43 -14.89 -5.93
CA THR A 99 15.56 -14.44 -5.09
C THR A 99 16.61 -13.90 -6.04
N GLY A 100 16.47 -12.63 -6.42
CA GLY A 100 17.29 -12.04 -7.46
C GLY A 100 17.72 -10.62 -7.17
N ARG A 101 18.52 -10.08 -8.09
CA ARG A 101 18.97 -8.70 -8.09
C ARG A 101 17.90 -7.81 -8.73
N SER A 102 17.61 -6.70 -8.08
CA SER A 102 16.78 -5.60 -8.56
C SER A 102 17.63 -4.33 -8.62
N VAL A 103 17.51 -3.57 -9.70
CA VAL A 103 18.19 -2.27 -9.86
C VAL A 103 17.14 -1.17 -9.95
N LEU A 104 17.14 -0.28 -8.97
CA LEU A 104 16.20 0.82 -8.81
C LEU A 104 16.93 2.15 -8.96
N THR A 105 16.20 3.17 -9.41
CA THR A 105 16.65 4.57 -9.42
C THR A 105 15.93 5.33 -8.30
N LEU A 106 16.70 5.94 -7.41
CA LEU A 106 16.22 6.83 -6.36
C LEU A 106 16.02 8.24 -6.94
N GLN A 107 14.79 8.74 -6.85
CA GLN A 107 14.40 10.04 -7.39
C GLN A 107 13.38 10.74 -6.49
N ILE A 108 13.09 12.00 -6.79
CA ILE A 108 12.04 12.78 -6.11
C ILE A 108 10.89 12.99 -7.10
N GLU A 109 9.67 12.69 -6.65
CA GLU A 109 8.44 12.87 -7.42
C GLU A 109 7.41 13.58 -6.55
N ASN A 110 6.91 14.73 -6.99
CA ASN A 110 5.91 15.52 -6.25
C ASN A 110 6.28 15.72 -4.76
N GLY A 111 7.56 15.97 -4.48
CA GLY A 111 8.08 16.16 -3.12
C GLY A 111 8.30 14.89 -2.30
N ALA A 112 8.05 13.70 -2.85
CA ALA A 112 8.28 12.41 -2.18
C ALA A 112 9.48 11.66 -2.78
N TYR A 113 10.24 10.97 -1.93
CA TYR A 113 11.30 10.07 -2.40
C TYR A 113 10.70 8.78 -2.94
N VAL A 114 11.15 8.39 -4.14
CA VAL A 114 10.68 7.22 -4.87
C VAL A 114 11.87 6.40 -5.38
N MET A 115 11.83 5.09 -5.16
CA MET A 115 12.67 4.13 -5.86
C MET A 115 11.86 3.51 -6.98
N ALA A 116 12.30 3.68 -8.22
CA ALA A 116 11.61 3.15 -9.39
C ALA A 116 12.53 2.28 -10.25
N ALA A 117 12.01 1.17 -10.74
CA ALA A 117 12.67 0.35 -11.74
C ALA A 117 11.77 0.21 -12.97
N ARG A 118 12.40 0.24 -14.14
CA ARG A 118 11.76 -0.21 -15.38
C ARG A 118 11.89 -1.74 -15.46
N GLN A 119 11.07 -2.34 -16.31
CA GLN A 119 11.14 -3.77 -16.61
C GLN A 119 12.59 -4.18 -16.92
N ASP A 120 13.06 -5.22 -16.24
CA ASP A 120 14.36 -5.83 -16.46
C ASP A 120 14.15 -7.15 -17.19
N PRO A 121 14.34 -7.21 -18.52
CA PRO A 121 14.10 -8.42 -19.30
C PRO A 121 15.02 -9.59 -18.91
N ASP A 122 16.16 -9.32 -18.24
CA ASP A 122 17.14 -10.33 -17.81
C ASP A 122 17.17 -10.55 -16.29
N GLY A 123 16.30 -9.85 -15.53
CA GLY A 123 16.33 -9.80 -14.06
C GLY A 123 15.07 -10.31 -13.36
N CYS A 124 15.06 -10.19 -12.02
CA CYS A 124 13.92 -10.56 -11.16
C CYS A 124 12.72 -9.58 -11.29
N LEU A 125 12.89 -8.48 -12.02
CA LEU A 125 11.88 -7.47 -12.25
C LEU A 125 11.18 -7.73 -13.59
N THR A 126 10.26 -8.69 -13.61
CA THR A 126 9.43 -8.97 -14.80
C THR A 126 8.46 -7.85 -15.14
N GLY A 127 8.37 -6.79 -14.34
CA GLY A 127 7.71 -5.55 -14.73
C GLY A 127 8.08 -4.36 -13.84
N ALA A 128 7.36 -3.25 -13.98
CA ALA A 128 7.72 -2.00 -13.34
C ALA A 128 7.49 -2.05 -11.82
N MET A 129 8.50 -1.63 -11.05
CA MET A 129 8.43 -1.49 -9.60
C MET A 129 8.50 -0.02 -9.22
N ARG A 130 7.64 0.42 -8.31
CA ARG A 130 7.67 1.79 -7.79
C ARG A 130 7.39 1.80 -6.30
N LEU A 131 8.41 2.14 -5.51
CA LEU A 131 8.37 2.17 -4.05
C LEU A 131 8.53 3.60 -3.57
N ARG A 132 7.60 4.07 -2.74
CA ARG A 132 7.71 5.36 -2.07
C ARG A 132 8.30 5.17 -0.69
N LYS A 133 9.13 6.12 -0.26
CA LYS A 133 9.62 6.11 1.12
C LYS A 133 8.41 6.25 2.04
N LYS A 134 8.20 5.25 2.91
CA LYS A 134 7.26 5.33 4.01
C LYS A 134 7.80 6.39 4.95
N VAL A 135 7.21 7.58 4.89
CA VAL A 135 7.42 8.59 5.90
C VAL A 135 6.82 7.98 7.16
N ALA A 136 7.65 7.76 8.19
CA ALA A 136 7.11 7.45 9.50
C ALA A 136 6.03 8.50 9.77
N PRO A 137 4.79 8.10 10.11
CA PRO A 137 3.76 9.07 10.47
C PRO A 137 4.43 10.03 11.45
N ALA A 138 4.43 11.33 11.14
CA ALA A 138 4.86 12.35 12.09
C ALA A 138 4.30 11.94 13.45
N GLU A 139 5.17 11.76 14.45
CA GLU A 139 4.90 11.11 15.76
C GLU A 139 3.43 10.74 15.92
N LYS A 140 3.12 9.43 15.83
CA LYS A 140 1.76 8.87 15.98
C LYS A 140 0.88 9.84 16.77
N PRO A 141 -0.08 10.53 16.12
CA PRO A 141 -1.20 11.06 16.88
C PRO A 141 -1.77 9.84 17.58
N GLU A 142 -1.92 9.91 18.89
CA GLU A 142 -2.59 8.89 19.73
C GLU A 142 -3.62 8.11 18.90
N SER A 143 -3.50 6.77 18.90
CA SER A 143 -4.32 5.82 18.13
C SER A 143 -5.57 6.45 17.50
N ARG A 144 -5.54 6.70 16.18
CA ARG A 144 -6.69 7.28 15.47
C ARG A 144 -7.95 6.52 15.85
N ARG A 145 -8.96 7.26 16.31
CA ARG A 145 -10.23 6.65 16.74
C ARG A 145 -11.05 6.30 15.52
N ASN A 146 -11.56 5.06 15.47
CA ASN A 146 -12.50 4.66 14.44
C ASN A 146 -13.88 5.22 14.78
N ILE A 147 -14.38 6.13 13.94
CA ILE A 147 -15.70 6.73 14.08
C ILE A 147 -16.67 5.95 13.21
N LEU A 148 -17.61 5.27 13.84
CA LEU A 148 -18.67 4.54 13.14
C LEU A 148 -19.59 5.55 12.42
N ALA A 149 -19.51 5.57 11.09
CA ALA A 149 -20.37 6.39 10.24
C ALA A 149 -21.73 5.74 10.04
N GLN A 150 -21.77 4.42 9.79
CA GLN A 150 -23.02 3.70 9.58
C GLN A 150 -22.85 2.19 9.80
N THR A 151 -23.95 1.55 10.20
CA THR A 151 -24.10 0.09 10.20
C THR A 151 -25.04 -0.34 9.08
N ILE A 152 -24.60 -1.27 8.23
CA ILE A 152 -25.38 -1.84 7.11
C ILE A 152 -25.69 -3.30 7.41
N HIS A 153 -26.92 -3.72 7.21
CA HIS A 153 -27.30 -5.13 7.35
C HIS A 153 -27.19 -5.82 5.99
N LEU A 154 -26.54 -6.97 5.96
CA LEU A 154 -26.33 -7.78 4.76
C LEU A 154 -27.10 -9.10 4.85
N THR A 155 -27.73 -9.50 3.75
CA THR A 155 -28.24 -10.86 3.56
C THR A 155 -27.30 -11.70 2.71
N SER A 156 -26.75 -11.13 1.64
CA SER A 156 -25.67 -11.71 0.83
C SER A 156 -24.32 -11.45 1.48
N PRO A 157 -23.37 -12.42 1.45
CA PRO A 157 -21.99 -12.12 1.85
C PRO A 157 -21.29 -11.20 0.83
N GLN A 158 -21.71 -11.19 -0.43
CA GLN A 158 -21.08 -10.38 -1.48
C GLN A 158 -21.75 -9.02 -1.57
N PHE A 159 -20.93 -7.97 -1.54
CA PHE A 159 -21.38 -6.60 -1.74
C PHE A 159 -20.26 -5.78 -2.38
N ARG A 160 -20.62 -4.62 -2.92
CA ARG A 160 -19.69 -3.72 -3.59
C ARG A 160 -19.72 -2.36 -2.91
N VAL A 161 -18.57 -1.75 -2.77
CA VAL A 161 -18.45 -0.36 -2.33
C VAL A 161 -17.76 0.47 -3.41
N ALA A 162 -18.16 1.72 -3.54
CA ALA A 162 -17.54 2.69 -4.43
C ALA A 162 -17.28 3.97 -3.63
N LEU A 163 -16.05 4.48 -3.67
CA LEU A 163 -15.67 5.71 -2.99
C LEU A 163 -15.28 6.76 -4.02
N TYR A 164 -15.78 7.96 -3.84
CA TYR A 164 -15.42 9.13 -4.65
C TYR A 164 -15.56 10.40 -3.82
N ASP A 165 -14.96 11.47 -4.33
CA ASP A 165 -15.19 12.82 -3.83
C ASP A 165 -16.43 13.38 -4.50
N ASN A 166 -17.46 13.72 -3.71
CA ASN A 166 -18.67 14.37 -4.21
C ASN A 166 -18.74 15.88 -3.88
N GLY A 167 -17.62 16.45 -3.42
CA GLY A 167 -17.42 17.84 -3.06
C GLY A 167 -16.32 18.50 -3.89
N THR A 168 -15.28 19.01 -3.22
CA THR A 168 -14.18 19.73 -3.87
C THR A 168 -12.96 18.83 -3.98
N ILE A 169 -12.62 18.40 -5.20
CA ILE A 169 -11.42 17.60 -5.45
C ILE A 169 -10.19 18.45 -5.15
N ASP A 170 -9.55 18.19 -4.02
CA ASP A 170 -8.47 19.03 -3.49
C ASP A 170 -7.20 18.25 -3.12
N GLY A 171 -7.09 17.03 -3.62
CA GLY A 171 -5.92 16.17 -3.45
C GLY A 171 -6.06 15.13 -2.34
N ASP A 172 -7.26 14.95 -1.82
CA ASP A 172 -7.61 13.91 -0.88
C ASP A 172 -7.15 12.52 -1.35
N THR A 173 -6.45 11.79 -0.48
CA THR A 173 -5.96 10.43 -0.72
C THR A 173 -6.27 9.55 0.48
N VAL A 174 -6.82 8.36 0.23
CA VAL A 174 -7.24 7.43 1.27
C VAL A 174 -6.70 6.03 1.06
N SER A 175 -6.49 5.31 2.17
CA SER A 175 -6.34 3.87 2.17
C SER A 175 -7.58 3.24 2.81
N VAL A 176 -8.06 2.13 2.27
CA VAL A 176 -9.24 1.43 2.77
C VAL A 176 -8.84 0.06 3.26
N TYR A 177 -9.26 -0.27 4.47
CA TYR A 177 -9.06 -1.58 5.07
C TYR A 177 -10.41 -2.24 5.29
N PHE A 178 -10.49 -3.54 5.02
CA PHE A 178 -11.64 -4.36 5.38
C PHE A 178 -11.16 -5.52 6.26
N ASN A 179 -11.71 -5.63 7.46
CA ASN A 179 -11.31 -6.64 8.47
C ASN A 179 -9.80 -6.67 8.72
N GLY A 180 -9.17 -5.49 8.75
CA GLY A 180 -7.73 -5.31 8.95
C GLY A 180 -6.85 -5.57 7.72
N GLN A 181 -7.42 -6.00 6.59
CA GLN A 181 -6.71 -6.18 5.34
C GLN A 181 -6.81 -4.93 4.47
N LEU A 182 -5.70 -4.48 3.88
CA LEU A 182 -5.68 -3.37 2.94
C LEU A 182 -6.37 -3.79 1.63
N VAL A 183 -7.48 -3.15 1.28
CA VAL A 183 -8.28 -3.44 0.08
C VAL A 183 -8.19 -2.34 -0.97
N ALA A 184 -7.74 -1.14 -0.59
CA ALA A 184 -7.37 -0.09 -1.52
C ALA A 184 -6.23 0.74 -0.92
N ASP A 185 -5.11 0.85 -1.63
CA ASP A 185 -3.91 1.53 -1.15
C ASP A 185 -3.81 2.94 -1.75
N ARG A 186 -3.76 3.97 -0.89
CA ARG A 186 -3.53 5.38 -1.25
C ARG A 186 -4.26 5.84 -2.51
N GLN A 187 -5.55 5.54 -2.61
CA GLN A 187 -6.38 5.93 -3.73
C GLN A 187 -6.73 7.42 -3.65
N PRO A 188 -6.57 8.18 -4.74
CA PRO A 188 -7.04 9.56 -4.78
C PRO A 188 -8.58 9.57 -4.79
N LEU A 189 -9.17 10.47 -4.01
CA LEU A 189 -10.59 10.76 -4.11
C LEU A 189 -10.78 11.77 -5.25
N THR A 190 -11.52 11.36 -6.27
CA THR A 190 -11.85 12.17 -7.45
C THR A 190 -13.33 12.05 -7.75
N ALA A 191 -13.84 12.74 -8.77
CA ALA A 191 -15.22 12.55 -9.24
C ALA A 191 -15.47 11.13 -9.81
N ASN A 192 -14.42 10.44 -10.26
CA ASN A 192 -14.52 9.06 -10.71
C ASN A 192 -14.35 8.11 -9.52
N PRO A 193 -15.34 7.25 -9.24
CA PRO A 193 -15.25 6.32 -8.12
C PRO A 193 -14.25 5.21 -8.38
N PHE A 194 -13.47 4.86 -7.35
CA PHE A 194 -12.83 3.55 -7.29
C PHE A 194 -13.75 2.56 -6.58
N VAL A 195 -13.77 1.34 -7.08
CA VAL A 195 -14.73 0.30 -6.70
C VAL A 195 -14.00 -0.86 -6.06
N ILE A 196 -14.55 -1.37 -4.96
CA ILE A 196 -14.04 -2.54 -4.24
C ILE A 196 -15.17 -3.55 -4.11
N ASP A 197 -14.94 -4.76 -4.62
CA ASP A 197 -15.82 -5.91 -4.39
C ASP A 197 -15.38 -6.61 -3.09
N LEU A 198 -16.30 -6.82 -2.16
CA LEU A 198 -16.03 -7.34 -0.83
C LEU A 198 -16.91 -8.55 -0.51
N VAL A 199 -16.38 -9.42 0.35
CA VAL A 199 -17.08 -10.61 0.84
C VAL A 199 -17.09 -10.56 2.37
N ALA A 200 -18.26 -10.38 2.96
CA ALA A 200 -18.46 -10.39 4.40
C ALA A 200 -18.27 -11.81 4.97
N SER A 201 -17.66 -11.87 6.15
CA SER A 201 -17.54 -13.06 6.98
C SER A 201 -18.83 -13.31 7.77
N ASP A 202 -19.14 -14.59 7.97
CA ASP A 202 -20.29 -15.05 8.76
C ASP A 202 -19.94 -15.21 10.25
N THR A 203 -18.65 -15.18 10.57
CA THR A 203 -18.10 -15.56 11.88
C THR A 203 -17.27 -14.46 12.52
N ALA A 204 -17.03 -13.36 11.81
CA ALA A 204 -16.25 -12.23 12.28
C ALA A 204 -17.01 -10.93 12.09
N ASP A 205 -16.62 -9.91 12.87
CA ASP A 205 -17.06 -8.54 12.60
C ASP A 205 -16.60 -8.12 11.21
N ASN A 206 -17.51 -7.47 10.47
CA ASN A 206 -17.21 -6.95 9.15
C ASN A 206 -17.10 -5.43 9.24
N GLU A 207 -15.87 -4.92 9.20
CA GLU A 207 -15.58 -3.51 9.37
C GLU A 207 -14.74 -3.01 8.20
N LEU A 208 -15.28 -2.01 7.50
CA LEU A 208 -14.53 -1.24 6.54
C LEU A 208 -14.08 0.06 7.20
N ILE A 209 -12.78 0.30 7.20
CA ILE A 209 -12.17 1.51 7.76
C ILE A 209 -11.47 2.28 6.64
N MET A 210 -11.87 3.54 6.47
CA MET A 210 -11.21 4.50 5.60
C MET A 210 -10.21 5.32 6.42
N TYR A 211 -8.95 5.30 5.98
CA TYR A 211 -7.86 6.06 6.54
C TYR A 211 -7.50 7.21 5.61
N ALA A 212 -7.40 8.40 6.19
CA ALA A 212 -6.84 9.57 5.52
C ALA A 212 -5.31 9.44 5.42
N GLU A 213 -4.78 9.34 4.20
CA GLU A 213 -3.33 9.39 3.92
C GLU A 213 -2.83 10.84 3.86
N ASN A 214 -3.75 11.77 3.60
CA ASN A 214 -3.62 13.21 3.79
C ASN A 214 -5.02 13.77 4.14
N GLU A 215 -5.11 15.07 4.43
CA GLU A 215 -6.39 15.77 4.66
C GLU A 215 -6.74 16.69 3.49
N GLY A 216 -6.22 16.40 2.29
CA GLY A 216 -6.40 17.27 1.13
C GLY A 216 -5.82 18.67 1.34
N ARG A 217 -6.41 19.66 0.69
CA ARG A 217 -6.13 21.08 0.91
C ARG A 217 -7.03 21.66 2.00
N VAL A 218 -8.24 21.11 2.15
CA VAL A 218 -9.28 21.52 3.09
C VAL A 218 -9.63 20.33 3.99
N PRO A 219 -9.13 20.30 5.24
CA PRO A 219 -9.43 19.21 6.16
C PRO A 219 -10.90 19.22 6.63
N PRO A 220 -11.48 18.07 7.03
CA PRO A 220 -10.91 16.72 6.97
C PRO A 220 -10.96 16.11 5.56
N ASN A 221 -10.30 14.97 5.36
CA ASN A 221 -10.48 14.18 4.14
C ASN A 221 -11.91 13.64 4.07
N THR A 222 -12.62 13.93 2.99
CA THR A 222 -14.04 13.57 2.85
C THR A 222 -14.31 12.69 1.65
N ALA A 223 -15.08 11.62 1.87
CA ALA A 223 -15.51 10.73 0.80
C ALA A 223 -17.01 10.47 0.88
N LEU A 224 -17.63 10.26 -0.28
CA LEU A 224 -18.91 9.61 -0.36
C LEU A 224 -18.72 8.14 -0.73
N MET A 225 -19.11 7.26 0.17
CA MET A 225 -19.16 5.82 -0.09
C MET A 225 -20.56 5.42 -0.56
N ILE A 226 -20.64 4.78 -1.72
CA ILE A 226 -21.83 4.11 -2.21
C ILE A 226 -21.67 2.62 -1.93
N ILE A 227 -22.67 2.01 -1.32
CA ILE A 227 -22.68 0.60 -0.98
C ILE A 227 -23.81 -0.06 -1.75
N TYR A 228 -23.47 -1.03 -2.60
CA TYR A 228 -24.41 -1.85 -3.34
C TYR A 228 -24.48 -3.23 -2.67
N ALA A 229 -25.61 -3.51 -2.02
CA ALA A 229 -25.82 -4.75 -1.28
C ALA A 229 -27.30 -5.12 -1.32
N ASP A 230 -27.62 -6.40 -1.59
CA ASP A 230 -28.99 -6.93 -1.53
C ASP A 230 -30.01 -6.10 -2.33
N ASP A 231 -29.67 -5.75 -3.57
CA ASP A 231 -30.46 -4.88 -4.46
C ASP A 231 -30.74 -3.47 -3.90
N LYS A 232 -30.02 -3.07 -2.85
CA LYS A 232 -30.12 -1.75 -2.21
C LYS A 232 -28.84 -0.95 -2.44
N THR A 233 -29.03 0.36 -2.48
CA THR A 233 -27.93 1.33 -2.56
C THR A 233 -27.95 2.22 -1.33
N TYR A 234 -26.85 2.22 -0.57
CA TYR A 234 -26.65 3.12 0.56
C TYR A 234 -25.63 4.20 0.21
N ARG A 235 -25.80 5.39 0.76
CA ARG A 235 -24.87 6.52 0.59
C ARG A 235 -24.39 6.95 1.95
N VAL A 236 -23.10 6.78 2.21
CA VAL A 236 -22.48 7.04 3.51
C VAL A 236 -21.42 8.11 3.34
N LYS A 237 -21.57 9.24 4.03
CA LYS A 237 -20.53 10.26 4.10
C LYS A 237 -19.47 9.82 5.11
N LEU A 238 -18.22 9.83 4.68
CA LEU A 238 -17.07 9.45 5.48
C LEU A 238 -16.17 10.66 5.67
N ASN A 239 -15.70 10.85 6.89
CA ASN A 239 -14.75 11.90 7.24
C ASN A 239 -13.59 11.25 8.00
N ALA A 240 -12.37 11.41 7.49
CA ALA A 240 -11.16 10.91 8.13
C ALA A 240 -10.12 12.03 8.23
N GLY A 241 -9.24 11.95 9.22
CA GLY A 241 -8.19 12.94 9.43
C GLY A 241 -7.09 12.41 10.34
N ASN A 242 -6.28 13.31 10.85
CA ASN A 242 -5.08 12.98 11.60
C ASN A 242 -5.37 12.24 12.92
N ARG A 243 -6.58 12.39 13.49
CA ARG A 243 -6.99 11.77 14.76
C ARG A 243 -8.13 10.75 14.64
N THR A 244 -8.75 10.63 13.47
CA THR A 244 -9.97 9.82 13.29
C THR A 244 -9.98 9.11 11.96
N ASN A 245 -10.44 7.86 11.97
CA ASN A 245 -10.77 7.11 10.76
C ASN A 245 -12.29 7.03 10.63
N ALA A 246 -12.80 6.88 9.40
CA ALA A 246 -14.21 6.62 9.18
C ALA A 246 -14.44 5.10 9.09
N MET A 247 -15.42 4.59 9.80
CA MET A 247 -15.74 3.15 9.85
C MET A 247 -17.17 2.90 9.38
N VAL A 248 -17.37 1.91 8.53
CA VAL A 248 -18.68 1.34 8.21
C VAL A 248 -18.69 -0.10 8.69
N ARG A 249 -19.69 -0.46 9.50
CA ARG A 249 -19.85 -1.84 9.99
C ARG A 249 -20.92 -2.56 9.18
N PHE A 250 -20.68 -3.82 8.85
CA PHE A 250 -21.61 -4.67 8.15
C PHE A 250 -22.05 -5.80 9.08
N LEU A 251 -23.35 -5.88 9.35
CA LEU A 251 -23.94 -6.94 10.15
C LEU A 251 -24.56 -7.98 9.24
N ARG A 252 -24.00 -9.18 9.23
CA ARG A 252 -24.57 -10.33 8.56
C ARG A 252 -25.07 -11.31 9.61
N LYS A 253 -26.34 -11.68 9.55
CA LYS A 253 -26.84 -12.76 10.42
C LYS A 253 -26.36 -14.08 9.86
N LYS A 254 -25.80 -14.93 10.73
CA LYS A 254 -25.58 -16.34 10.41
C LYS A 254 -26.96 -16.95 10.19
N ASN A 255 -27.28 -17.35 8.96
CA ASN A 255 -28.46 -18.20 8.77
C ASN A 255 -28.16 -19.54 9.45
N PRO A 256 -29.03 -20.00 10.37
CA PRO A 256 -28.87 -21.29 11.03
C PRO A 256 -28.90 -22.44 10.03
#